data_AF-A0A2M7K3E0-F1
#
_entry.id   AF-A0A2M7K3E0-F1
#
_cell.length_a   1.000
_cell.length_b   1.000
_cell.length_c   1.000
_cell.angle_alpha   90.00
_cell.angle_beta   90.00
_cell.angle_gamma   90.00
#
_symmetry.space_group_name_H-M   'P 1'
#
loop_
_entity.id
_entity.type
_entity.pdbx_description
1 polymer ?
#
loop_
_entity_poly.entity_id
_entity_poly.type
_entity_poly.pdbx_seq_one_letter_code
_entity_poly.pdbx_strand_id
1 'polypeptide(L)'
;NNLYICKKIFIMTTAYHIKANELSVDFINALKTLFRDKDLFITVEAEMDETEYLLASEANRKMLLSRIKDVEKGKNMVTVNLNDL
;
A
#
# COMPACT_ATOMS: atom_id res chain seq x y z
N ASN A 1 26.49 30.13 -30.16
CA ASN A 1 25.05 29.75 -30.17
C ASN A 1 24.91 28.44 -29.44
N ASN A 2 24.57 28.47 -28.14
CA ASN A 2 24.50 27.29 -27.29
C ASN A 2 23.12 26.65 -27.42
N LEU A 3 23.04 25.51 -28.09
CA LEU A 3 21.81 24.74 -28.25
C LEU A 3 21.64 23.83 -27.02
N TYR A 4 20.81 24.27 -26.08
CA TYR A 4 20.39 23.44 -24.94
C TYR A 4 19.43 22.36 -25.44
N ILE A 5 19.91 21.13 -25.56
CA ILE A 5 19.06 19.97 -25.87
C ILE A 5 18.39 19.52 -24.57
N CYS A 6 17.08 19.76 -24.43
CA CYS A 6 16.28 19.23 -23.34
C CYS A 6 16.06 17.73 -23.56
N LYS A 7 16.73 16.88 -22.78
CA LYS A 7 16.56 15.42 -22.82
C LYS A 7 15.26 15.05 -22.13
N LYS A 8 14.22 14.73 -22.91
CA LYS A 8 12.95 14.20 -22.39
C LYS A 8 13.16 12.79 -21.85
N ILE A 9 13.00 12.62 -20.54
CA ILE A 9 13.07 11.31 -19.86
C ILE A 9 11.68 10.69 -19.88
N PHE A 10 11.59 9.45 -20.37
CA PHE A 10 10.37 8.65 -20.30
C PHE A 10 10.53 7.62 -19.18
N ILE A 11 9.70 7.70 -18.15
CA ILE A 11 9.72 6.77 -17.02
C ILE A 11 8.66 5.71 -17.26
N MET A 12 9.09 4.46 -17.38
CA MET A 12 8.20 3.30 -17.40
C MET A 12 8.23 2.66 -16.02
N THR A 13 7.07 2.58 -15.37
CA THR A 13 6.94 1.98 -14.03
C THR A 13 6.18 0.67 -14.15
N THR A 14 6.76 -0.41 -13.63
CA THR A 14 6.12 -1.72 -13.55
C THR A 14 6.05 -2.13 -12.08
N ALA A 15 4.85 -2.45 -11.60
CA ALA A 15 4.62 -2.91 -10.23
C ALA A 15 4.38 -4.43 -10.21
N TYR A 16 5.04 -5.12 -9.28
CA TYR A 16 4.84 -6.54 -9.01
C TYR A 16 4.30 -6.69 -7.59
N HIS A 17 3.13 -7.30 -7.44
CA HIS A 17 2.58 -7.66 -6.13
C HIS A 17 2.83 -9.15 -5.90
N ILE A 18 3.77 -9.47 -5.02
CA ILE A 18 4.23 -10.84 -4.74
C ILE A 18 4.41 -11.03 -3.24
N LYS A 19 4.32 -12.27 -2.77
CA LYS A 19 4.64 -12.62 -1.39
C LYS A 19 6.15 -12.62 -1.17
N ALA A 20 6.58 -12.39 0.06
CA ALA A 20 8.00 -12.38 0.41
C ALA A 20 8.74 -13.68 0.05
N ASN A 21 8.08 -14.84 0.15
CA ASN A 21 8.66 -16.13 -0.21
C ASN A 21 8.74 -16.37 -1.73
N GLU A 22 8.06 -15.57 -2.54
CA GLU A 22 8.12 -15.62 -4.02
C GLU A 22 9.25 -14.73 -4.56
N LEU A 23 9.85 -13.88 -3.72
CA LEU A 23 11.04 -13.11 -4.05
C LEU A 23 12.28 -14.01 -4.08
N SER A 24 12.41 -14.81 -5.13
CA SER A 24 13.48 -15.78 -5.31
C SER A 24 14.70 -15.20 -6.04
N VAL A 25 15.83 -15.91 -5.96
CA VAL A 25 17.04 -15.58 -6.75
C VAL A 25 16.74 -15.58 -8.25
N ASP A 26 15.90 -16.52 -8.71
CA ASP A 26 15.50 -16.60 -10.12
C ASP A 26 14.69 -15.37 -10.55
N PHE A 27 13.79 -14.87 -9.70
CA PHE A 27 13.06 -13.64 -9.94
C PHE A 27 14.01 -12.43 -10.05
N ILE A 28 14.99 -12.33 -9.14
CA ILE A 28 16.02 -11.27 -9.19
C ILE A 28 16.84 -11.37 -10.48
N ASN A 29 17.20 -12.58 -10.92
CA ASN A 29 17.93 -12.79 -12.17
C ASN A 29 17.10 -12.41 -13.40
N ALA A 30 15.79 -12.68 -13.38
CA ALA A 30 14.88 -12.25 -14.43
C ALA A 30 14.80 -10.71 -14.51
N LEU A 31 14.68 -10.01 -13.38
CA LEU A 31 14.69 -8.54 -13.34
C LEU A 31 15.98 -7.95 -13.91
N LYS A 32 17.15 -8.49 -13.52
CA LYS A 32 18.45 -8.07 -14.07
C LYS A 32 18.54 -8.27 -15.57
N THR A 33 17.92 -9.32 -16.09
CA THR A 33 17.91 -9.62 -17.53
C THR A 33 17.00 -8.67 -18.30
N LEU A 34 15.79 -8.40 -17.78
CA LEU A 34 14.79 -7.55 -18.41
C LEU A 34 15.17 -6.06 -18.43
N PHE A 35 15.83 -5.58 -17.38
CA PHE A 35 16.18 -4.17 -17.21
C PHE A 35 17.69 -3.93 -17.27
N ARG A 36 18.39 -4.70 -18.10
CA ARG A 36 19.85 -4.56 -18.29
C ARG A 36 20.23 -3.10 -18.55
N ASP A 37 21.30 -2.66 -17.89
CA ASP A 37 21.89 -1.31 -18.01
C ASP A 37 20.97 -0.16 -17.55
N LYS A 38 19.94 -0.45 -16.73
CA LYS A 38 19.07 0.55 -16.12
C LYS A 38 19.22 0.55 -14.60
N ASP A 39 19.14 1.73 -13.99
CA ASP A 39 19.00 1.87 -12.56
C ASP A 39 17.61 1.40 -12.13
N LEU A 40 17.57 0.50 -11.15
CA LEU A 40 16.34 -0.06 -10.60
C LEU A 40 16.05 0.57 -9.23
N PHE A 41 14.80 0.98 -9.03
CA PHE A 41 14.28 1.36 -7.73
C PHE A 41 13.32 0.27 -7.26
N ILE A 42 13.55 -0.30 -6.07
CA ILE A 42 12.70 -1.32 -5.47
C ILE A 42 12.05 -0.73 -4.21
N THR A 43 10.73 -0.72 -4.18
CA THR A 43 9.94 -0.38 -2.98
C THR A 43 9.41 -1.68 -2.39
N VAL A 44 9.58 -1.85 -1.07
CA VAL A 44 9.06 -3.01 -0.33
C VAL A 44 8.05 -2.50 0.68
N GLU A 45 6.81 -2.95 0.55
CA GLU A 45 5.74 -2.70 1.48
C GLU A 45 5.31 -4.05 2.07
N ALA A 46 5.34 -4.17 3.39
CA ALA A 46 4.78 -5.32 4.07
C ALA A 46 3.32 -5.01 4.38
N GLU A 47 2.42 -5.89 3.93
CA GLU A 47 1.03 -5.85 4.36
C GLU A 47 1.01 -6.05 5.88
N MET A 48 0.72 -4.99 6.63
CA MET A 48 0.41 -5.10 8.03
C MET A 48 -1.01 -5.63 8.12
N ASP A 49 -1.24 -6.69 8.90
CA ASP A 49 -2.61 -7.10 9.23
C ASP A 49 -3.33 -5.88 9.81
N GLU A 50 -4.33 -5.38 9.08
CA GLU A 50 -5.10 -4.20 9.50
C GLU A 50 -5.67 -4.41 10.91
N THR A 51 -5.93 -5.65 11.31
CA THR A 51 -6.36 -6.03 12.66
C THR A 51 -5.25 -5.78 13.68
N GLU A 52 -4.00 -6.14 13.36
CA GLU A 52 -2.85 -5.91 14.24
C GLU A 52 -2.57 -4.41 14.39
N TYR A 53 -2.68 -3.64 13.32
CA TYR A 53 -2.57 -2.18 13.36
C TYR A 53 -3.70 -1.50 14.15
N LEU A 54 -4.96 -1.89 13.90
CA LEU A 54 -6.12 -1.36 14.63
C LEU A 54 -6.10 -1.75 16.12
N LEU A 55 -5.53 -2.91 16.47
CA LEU A 55 -5.41 -3.39 17.85
C LEU A 55 -4.08 -3.05 18.52
N ALA A 56 -3.13 -2.43 17.80
CA ALA A 56 -1.80 -2.10 18.31
C ALA A 56 -1.83 -1.18 19.54
N SER A 57 -2.88 -0.35 19.68
CA SER A 57 -3.13 0.46 20.87
C SER A 57 -4.29 -0.10 21.68
N GLU A 58 -4.05 -0.39 22.97
CA GLU A 58 -5.07 -0.86 23.90
C GLU A 58 -6.25 0.11 23.99
N ALA A 59 -5.99 1.42 23.85
CA ALA A 59 -7.02 2.45 23.82
C ALA A 59 -7.88 2.36 22.55
N ASN A 60 -7.25 2.15 21.38
CA ASN A 60 -7.97 2.01 20.11
C ASN A 60 -8.80 0.71 20.08
N ARG A 61 -8.23 -0.38 20.59
CA ARG A 61 -8.93 -1.66 20.78
C ARG A 61 -10.18 -1.54 21.65
N LYS A 62 -10.07 -0.90 22.82
CA LYS A 62 -11.22 -0.70 23.74
C LYS A 62 -12.31 0.14 23.10
N MET A 63 -11.92 1.19 22.36
CA MET A 63 -12.86 2.05 21.65
C MET A 63 -13.58 1.28 20.53
N LEU A 64 -12.87 0.58 19.65
CA LEU A 64 -13.50 -0.17 18.55
C LEU A 64 -14.47 -1.24 19.07
N LEU A 65 -14.07 -1.98 20.11
CA LEU A 65 -14.94 -2.98 20.76
C LEU A 65 -16.18 -2.37 21.43
N SER A 66 -16.09 -1.15 21.99
CA SER A 66 -17.25 -0.48 22.55
C SER A 66 -18.21 0.01 21.47
N ARG A 67 -17.69 0.50 20.34
CA ARG A 67 -18.50 0.94 19.21
C ARG A 67 -19.24 -0.21 18.53
N ILE A 68 -18.60 -1.38 18.38
CA ILE A 68 -19.27 -2.59 17.87
C ILE A 68 -20.46 -2.94 18.77
N LYS A 69 -20.29 -2.94 20.09
CA LYS A 69 -21.37 -3.20 21.05
C LYS A 69 -22.48 -2.15 21.02
N ASP A 70 -22.14 -0.89 20.76
CA ASP A 70 -23.14 0.17 20.61
C ASP A 70 -24.00 -0.08 19.35
N VAL A 71 -23.37 -0.44 18.22
CA VAL A 71 -24.06 -0.79 16.98
C VAL A 71 -24.97 -2.01 17.15
N GLU A 72 -24.46 -3.10 17.76
CA GLU A 72 -25.25 -4.30 18.05
C GLU A 72 -26.49 -4.01 18.92
N LYS A 73 -26.39 -3.00 19.80
CA LYS A 73 -27.45 -2.63 20.74
C LYS A 73 -28.36 -1.51 20.22
N GLY A 74 -28.18 -1.04 18.99
CA GLY A 74 -29.01 0.05 18.48
C GLY A 74 -28.65 1.43 19.05
N LYS A 75 -27.50 1.59 19.72
CA LYS A 75 -27.15 2.80 20.49
C LYS A 75 -26.19 3.71 19.73
N ASN A 76 -26.32 5.01 19.93
CA ASN A 76 -25.39 6.04 19.44
C ASN A 76 -25.16 6.02 17.92
N MET A 77 -26.15 5.58 17.13
CA MET A 77 -26.07 5.56 15.67
C MET A 77 -26.70 6.83 15.09
N VAL A 78 -26.00 7.41 14.10
CA VAL A 78 -26.50 8.50 13.28
C VAL A 78 -26.57 8.00 11.85
N THR A 79 -27.76 7.99 11.27
CA THR A 79 -27.96 7.62 9.87
C THR A 79 -27.68 8.82 9.00
N VAL A 80 -26.77 8.67 8.04
CA VAL A 80 -26.44 9.70 7.06
C VAL A 80 -26.83 9.19 5.68
N ASN A 81 -27.52 10.01 4.90
CA ASN A 81 -27.85 9.71 3.52
C ASN A 81 -26.66 10.11 2.64
N LEU A 82 -26.10 9.14 1.91
CA LEU A 82 -24.92 9.36 1.08
C LEU A 82 -25.20 10.22 -0.17
N ASN A 83 -26.49 10.42 -0.51
CA ASN A 83 -26.89 11.29 -1.62
C ASN A 83 -26.96 12.78 -1.22
N ASP A 84 -26.83 13.08 0.07
CA ASP A 84 -26.86 14.44 0.60
C ASP A 84 -25.43 15.00 0.84
N LEU A 85 -24.40 14.28 0.34
CA LEU A 85 -22.97 14.64 0.34
C LEU A 85 -22.53 15.06 -1.07
#